data_AF-A0AAW5PFY5-F1
#
_entry.id   AF-A0AAW5PFY5-F1
#
_cell.length_a   1.000
_cell.length_b   1.000
_cell.length_c   1.000
_cell.angle_alpha   90.00
_cell.angle_beta   90.00
_cell.angle_gamma   90.00
#
_symmetry.space_group_name_H-M   'P 1'
#
loop_
_entity.id
_entity.type
_entity.pdbx_description
1 polymer ?
#
loop_
_entity_poly.entity_id
_entity_poly.type
_entity_poly.pdbx_seq_one_letter_code
_entity_poly.pdbx_strand_id
1 'polypeptide(L)'
;MIRKVAEYLSLIDAFVGGEIDADEFSGRYLEKFKNEDVALPEESFMVLDGLFGDADSYTDDEKLLASLPAFYLNAEQLKEQAMSAAVELRLVEAREAARSRPPSKTGRAR
;
A
#
# COMPACT_ATOMS: atom_id res chain seq x y z
N MET A 1 -6.56 -12.55 4.50
CA MET A 1 -6.32 -11.36 3.67
C MET A 1 -7.59 -11.04 2.93
N ILE A 2 -8.06 -9.81 3.05
CA ILE A 2 -9.22 -9.32 2.29
C ILE A 2 -8.80 -9.19 0.82
N ARG A 3 -9.68 -9.61 -0.10
CA ARG A 3 -9.36 -9.68 -1.54
C ARG A 3 -8.84 -8.34 -2.08
N LYS A 4 -9.48 -7.23 -1.73
CA LYS A 4 -9.08 -5.89 -2.19
C LYS A 4 -7.69 -5.49 -1.70
N VAL A 5 -7.38 -5.73 -0.43
CA VAL A 5 -6.02 -5.49 0.12
C VAL A 5 -4.97 -6.31 -0.62
N ALA A 6 -5.27 -7.57 -0.96
CA ALA A 6 -4.38 -8.41 -1.74
C ALA A 6 -4.09 -7.84 -3.16
N GLU A 7 -5.10 -7.25 -3.80
CA GLU A 7 -4.95 -6.61 -5.11
C GLU A 7 -4.03 -5.38 -5.04
N TYR A 8 -4.16 -4.55 -3.99
CA TYR A 8 -3.22 -3.44 -3.76
C TYR A 8 -1.81 -3.96 -3.52
N LEU A 9 -1.66 -4.98 -2.67
CA LEU A 9 -0.37 -5.60 -2.39
C LEU A 9 0.30 -6.15 -3.65
N SER A 10 -0.47 -6.77 -4.54
CA SER A 10 0.04 -7.25 -5.83
C SER A 10 0.52 -6.12 -6.73
N LEU A 11 -0.19 -4.99 -6.77
CA LEU A 11 0.23 -3.82 -7.56
C LEU A 11 1.50 -3.18 -6.99
N ILE A 12 1.57 -3.04 -5.66
CA ILE A 12 2.73 -2.52 -4.95
C ILE A 12 3.94 -3.43 -5.16
N ASP A 13 3.77 -4.75 -5.04
CA ASP A 13 4.85 -5.72 -5.23
C ASP A 13 5.39 -5.73 -6.67
N ALA A 14 4.53 -5.56 -7.67
CA ALA A 14 4.96 -5.43 -9.06
C ALA A 14 5.87 -4.21 -9.26
N PHE A 15 5.53 -3.06 -8.68
CA PHE A 15 6.36 -1.86 -8.73
C PHE A 15 7.67 -2.01 -7.95
N VAL A 16 7.59 -2.52 -6.72
CA VAL A 16 8.77 -2.79 -5.89
C VAL A 16 9.71 -3.79 -6.57
N GLY A 17 9.17 -4.82 -7.21
CA GLY A 17 9.89 -5.83 -8.00
C GLY A 17 10.48 -5.29 -9.31
N GLY A 18 10.05 -4.11 -9.76
CA GLY A 18 10.48 -3.52 -11.03
C GLY A 18 9.79 -4.13 -12.26
N GLU A 19 8.65 -4.79 -12.08
CA GLU A 19 7.82 -5.32 -13.16
C GLU A 19 7.07 -4.20 -13.89
N ILE A 20 6.77 -3.11 -13.18
CA ILE A 20 6.20 -1.86 -13.68
C ILE A 20 7.03 -0.68 -13.18
N ASP A 21 7.03 0.44 -13.91
CA ASP A 21 7.73 1.66 -13.53
C ASP A 21 6.85 2.58 -12.63
N ALA A 22 7.41 3.73 -12.23
CA ALA A 22 6.75 4.66 -11.31
C ALA A 22 5.55 5.40 -11.96
N ASP A 23 5.63 5.70 -13.25
CA ASP A 23 4.53 6.32 -14.00
C ASP A 23 3.33 5.36 -14.10
N GLU A 24 3.60 4.11 -14.47
CA GLU A 24 2.59 3.07 -14.54
C GLU A 24 2.01 2.73 -13.16
N PHE A 25 2.85 2.62 -12.14
CA PHE A 25 2.43 2.37 -10.77
C PHE A 25 1.53 3.49 -10.25
N SER A 26 1.97 4.75 -10.31
CA SER A 26 1.21 5.89 -9.79
C SER A 26 -0.14 6.02 -10.50
N GLY A 27 -0.17 5.94 -11.84
CA GLY A 27 -1.41 6.00 -12.61
C GLY A 27 -2.41 4.89 -12.22
N ARG A 28 -1.97 3.63 -12.22
CA ARG A 28 -2.83 2.48 -11.86
C ARG A 28 -3.28 2.52 -10.41
N TYR A 29 -2.40 2.94 -9.50
CA TYR A 29 -2.70 3.00 -8.07
C TYR A 29 -3.75 4.07 -7.77
N LEU A 30 -3.53 5.29 -8.27
CA LEU A 30 -4.46 6.41 -8.09
C LEU A 30 -5.82 6.11 -8.71
N GLU A 31 -5.87 5.52 -9.91
CA GLU A 31 -7.11 5.09 -10.55
C GLU A 31 -7.84 4.02 -9.70
N LYS A 32 -7.12 2.99 -9.26
CA LYS A 32 -7.71 1.92 -8.44
C LYS A 32 -8.28 2.47 -7.12
N PHE A 33 -7.54 3.33 -6.43
CA PHE A 33 -7.93 3.89 -5.14
C PHE A 33 -9.14 4.84 -5.25
N LYS A 34 -9.15 5.73 -6.25
CA LYS A 34 -10.28 6.66 -6.50
C LYS A 34 -11.59 5.94 -6.85
N ASN A 35 -11.49 4.73 -7.43
CA ASN A 35 -12.65 3.93 -7.83
C ASN A 35 -12.96 2.78 -6.87
N GLU A 36 -12.33 2.73 -5.69
CA GLU A 36 -12.61 1.67 -4.73
C GLU A 36 -14.01 1.84 -4.12
N ASP A 37 -14.83 0.81 -4.31
CA ASP A 37 -16.24 0.77 -3.92
C ASP A 37 -16.49 -0.06 -2.67
N VAL A 38 -15.47 -0.75 -2.17
CA VAL A 38 -15.53 -1.59 -0.97
C VAL A 38 -14.83 -0.89 0.19
N ALA A 39 -15.51 -0.88 1.34
CA ALA A 39 -14.89 -0.43 2.59
C ALA A 39 -13.70 -1.33 2.96
N LEU A 40 -12.52 -0.72 3.03
CA LEU A 40 -11.30 -1.35 3.51
C LEU A 40 -11.25 -1.29 5.05
N PRO A 41 -10.61 -2.25 5.74
CA PRO A 41 -10.34 -2.12 7.17
C PRO A 41 -9.57 -0.83 7.45
N GLU A 42 -9.91 -0.16 8.56
CA GLU A 42 -9.36 1.15 8.90
C GLU A 42 -7.82 1.17 8.88
N GLU A 43 -7.16 0.23 9.58
CA GLU A 43 -5.68 0.17 9.59
C GLU A 43 -5.09 -0.04 8.18
N SER A 44 -5.73 -0.86 7.33
CA SER A 44 -5.26 -1.10 5.96
C SER A 44 -5.54 0.11 5.06
N PHE A 45 -6.68 0.77 5.24
CA PHE A 45 -7.04 2.00 4.53
C PHE A 45 -6.02 3.10 4.82
N MET A 46 -5.65 3.32 6.08
CA MET A 46 -4.69 4.37 6.46
C MET A 46 -3.33 4.19 5.79
N VAL A 47 -2.84 2.95 5.66
CA VAL A 47 -1.57 2.66 4.95
C VAL A 47 -1.71 2.96 3.46
N LEU A 48 -2.83 2.58 2.84
CA LEU A 48 -3.08 2.80 1.42
C LEU A 48 -3.35 4.27 1.09
N ASP A 49 -4.01 5.01 1.98
CA ASP A 49 -4.25 6.45 1.86
C ASP A 49 -2.94 7.25 1.97
N GLY A 50 -2.02 6.83 2.85
CA GLY A 50 -0.67 7.39 2.90
C GLY A 50 0.06 7.22 1.56
N LEU A 51 0.08 5.98 1.04
CA LEU A 51 0.72 5.69 -0.25
C LEU A 51 0.02 6.38 -1.43
N PHE A 52 -1.28 6.64 -1.34
CA PHE A 52 -2.00 7.48 -2.30
C PHE A 52 -1.41 8.88 -2.35
N GLY A 53 -1.16 9.50 -1.20
CA GLY A 53 -0.51 10.82 -1.11
C GLY A 53 0.89 10.81 -1.72
N ASP A 54 1.68 9.76 -1.46
CA ASP A 54 3.01 9.60 -2.05
C ASP A 54 2.94 9.45 -3.58
N ALA A 55 2.01 8.64 -4.08
CA ALA A 55 1.79 8.43 -5.52
C ALA A 55 1.26 9.68 -6.23
N ASP A 56 0.43 10.49 -5.58
CA ASP A 56 -0.08 11.77 -6.11
C ASP A 56 1.02 12.86 -6.09
N SER A 57 2.02 12.71 -5.21
CA SER A 57 3.18 13.61 -5.10
C SER A 57 4.34 13.20 -6.01
N TYR A 58 4.25 12.07 -6.70
CA TYR A 58 5.27 11.63 -7.65
C TYR A 58 5.28 12.48 -8.93
N THR A 59 6.46 12.80 -9.43
CA THR A 59 6.65 13.44 -10.74
C THR A 59 8.02 13.11 -11.34
N ASP A 60 8.06 13.01 -12.67
CA ASP A 60 9.28 12.87 -13.48
C ASP A 60 9.83 14.23 -13.98
N ASP A 61 9.09 15.33 -13.74
CA ASP A 61 9.54 16.68 -14.10
C ASP A 61 10.61 17.18 -13.09
N GLU A 62 11.86 17.19 -13.54
CA GLU A 62 13.00 17.68 -12.76
C GLU A 62 12.82 19.10 -12.20
N LYS A 63 12.08 19.97 -12.90
CA LYS A 63 11.81 21.33 -12.43
C LYS A 63 10.80 21.32 -11.29
N LEU A 64 9.77 20.48 -11.35
CA LEU A 64 8.82 20.33 -10.25
C LEU A 64 9.50 19.72 -9.02
N LEU A 65 10.29 18.65 -9.21
CA LEU A 65 11.11 18.07 -8.15
C LEU A 65 12.01 19.10 -7.46
N ALA A 66 12.70 19.94 -8.25
CA ALA A 66 13.56 20.99 -7.71
C ALA A 66 12.77 22.15 -7.06
N SER A 67 11.51 22.37 -7.43
CA SER A 67 10.70 23.48 -6.92
C SER A 67 10.27 23.28 -5.46
N LEU A 68 9.98 22.04 -5.06
CA LEU A 68 9.54 21.70 -3.72
C LEU A 68 10.00 20.28 -3.33
N PRO A 69 11.31 20.07 -3.08
CA PRO A 69 11.91 18.75 -2.87
C PRO A 69 11.47 18.04 -1.59
N ALA A 70 10.78 18.76 -0.68
CA ALA A 70 10.16 18.18 0.51
C ALA A 70 8.75 17.63 0.26
N PHE A 71 8.17 17.90 -0.91
CA PHE A 71 6.81 17.49 -1.29
C PHE A 71 6.85 16.48 -2.44
N TYR A 72 7.51 16.84 -3.55
CA TYR A 72 7.52 15.98 -4.73
C TYR A 72 8.50 14.81 -4.56
N LEU A 73 8.05 13.64 -5.02
CA LEU A 73 8.84 12.42 -4.99
C LEU A 73 9.33 12.07 -6.40
N ASN A 74 10.59 11.68 -6.51
CA ASN A 74 11.09 11.00 -7.69
C ASN A 74 10.73 9.50 -7.64
N ALA A 75 11.07 8.75 -8.70
CA ALA A 75 10.75 7.33 -8.80
C ALA A 75 11.39 6.46 -7.70
N GLU A 76 12.61 6.78 -7.27
CA GLU A 76 13.31 6.04 -6.22
C GLU A 76 12.64 6.28 -4.85
N GLN A 77 12.32 7.54 -4.53
CA GLN A 77 11.62 7.89 -3.30
C GLN A 77 10.22 7.28 -3.24
N LEU A 78 9.47 7.30 -4.34
CA LEU A 78 8.17 6.62 -4.42
C LEU A 78 8.32 5.11 -4.18
N LYS A 79 9.39 4.50 -4.72
CA LYS A 79 9.68 3.08 -4.52
C LYS A 79 9.97 2.76 -3.05
N GLU A 80 10.71 3.61 -2.36
CA GLU A 80 10.95 3.49 -0.91
C GLU A 80 9.65 3.56 -0.10
N GLN A 81 8.77 4.51 -0.41
CA GLN A 81 7.45 4.62 0.25
C GLN A 81 6.58 3.39 -0.02
N ALA A 82 6.54 2.93 -1.28
CA ALA A 82 5.83 1.72 -1.66
C ALA A 82 6.35 0.48 -0.92
N MET A 83 7.66 0.35 -0.74
CA MET A 83 8.26 -0.71 0.06
C MET A 83 7.83 -0.66 1.53
N SER A 84 7.85 0.53 2.14
CA SER A 84 7.42 0.71 3.54
C SER A 84 5.95 0.34 3.70
N ALA A 85 5.08 0.87 2.84
CA ALA A 85 3.65 0.57 2.82
C ALA A 85 3.40 -0.94 2.65
N ALA A 86 4.15 -1.63 1.79
CA ALA A 86 4.02 -3.08 1.59
C ALA A 86 4.36 -3.88 2.87
N VAL A 87 5.33 -3.42 3.67
CA VAL A 87 5.67 -4.04 4.95
C VAL A 87 4.58 -3.78 5.98
N GLU A 88 4.17 -2.53 6.12
CA GLU A 88 3.14 -2.12 7.07
C GLU A 88 1.80 -2.82 6.81
N LEU A 89 1.37 -2.88 5.54
CA LEU A 89 0.14 -3.53 5.14
C LEU A 89 0.15 -5.03 5.48
N ARG A 90 1.27 -5.72 5.27
CA ARG A 90 1.43 -7.13 5.68
C ARG A 90 1.36 -7.31 7.19
N LEU A 91 1.91 -6.38 7.97
CA LEU A 91 1.84 -6.41 9.43
C LEU A 91 0.40 -6.19 9.94
N VAL A 92 -0.32 -5.24 9.35
CA VAL A 92 -1.74 -5.00 9.64
C VAL A 92 -2.57 -6.26 9.37
N GLU A 93 -2.41 -6.86 8.20
CA GLU A 93 -3.15 -8.07 7.83
C GLU A 93 -2.80 -9.27 8.75
N ALA A 94 -1.56 -9.39 9.20
CA ALA A 94 -1.16 -10.41 10.16
C ALA A 94 -1.80 -10.22 11.53
N ARG A 95 -1.92 -8.96 12.00
CA ARG A 95 -2.60 -8.61 13.26
C ARG A 95 -4.09 -8.89 13.18
N GLU A 96 -4.74 -8.51 12.09
CA GLU A 96 -6.16 -8.80 11.82
C GLU A 96 -6.45 -10.30 11.80
N ALA A 97 -5.60 -11.09 11.14
CA ALA A 97 -5.72 -12.54 11.12
C ALA A 97 -5.57 -13.16 12.53
N ALA A 98 -4.69 -12.62 13.37
CA ALA A 98 -4.53 -13.06 14.75
C ALA A 98 -5.75 -12.70 15.61
N ARG A 99 -6.33 -11.50 15.45
CA ARG A 99 -7.54 -11.05 16.14
C ARG A 99 -8.78 -11.87 15.77
N SER A 100 -8.87 -12.30 14.51
CA SER A 100 -10.00 -13.07 13.97
C SER A 100 -9.97 -14.56 14.31
N ARG A 101 -8.86 -15.08 14.83
CA ARG A 101 -8.71 -16.51 15.13
C ARG A 101 -9.40 -16.84 16.47
N PRO A 102 -10.39 -17.75 16.50
CA PRO A 102 -11.05 -18.12 17.76
C PRO A 102 -10.04 -18.77 18.72
N PRO A 103 -10.19 -18.58 20.04
CA PRO A 103 -9.34 -19.27 21.00
C PRO A 103 -9.46 -20.77 20.80
N SER A 104 -8.31 -21.43 20.69
CA SER A 104 -8.18 -22.89 20.68
C SER A 104 -9.03 -23.46 21.82
N LYS A 105 -10.08 -24.23 21.49
CA LYS A 105 -10.70 -25.15 22.44
C LYS A 105 -9.71 -26.28 22.69
N THR A 106 -8.67 -26.03 23.47
CA THR A 106 -7.98 -27.07 24.21
C THR A 106 -8.97 -27.55 25.26
N GLY A 107 -9.79 -28.51 24.84
CA GLY A 107 -10.77 -29.17 25.68
C GLY A 107 -10.06 -29.83 26.85
N ARG A 108 -10.61 -29.61 28.05
CA ARG A 108 -10.41 -30.46 29.22
C ARG A 108 -10.66 -31.91 28.83
N ALA A 109 -9.75 -32.80 29.22
CA ALA A 109 -10.07 -34.20 29.45
C ALA A 109 -9.42 -34.64 30.77
N ARG A 110 -10.28 -34.64 31.80
CA ARG A 110 -10.31 -35.46 33.03
C ARG A 110 -9.13 -35.39 34.00
#